data_AF-A0A8E0VPZ9-F1
#
_entry.id   AF-A0A8E0VPZ9-F1
#
_cell.length_a   1.000
_cell.length_b   1.000
_cell.length_c   1.000
_cell.angle_alpha   90.00
_cell.angle_beta   90.00
_cell.angle_gamma   90.00
#
_symmetry.space_group_name_H-M   'P 1'
#
loop_
_entity.id
_entity.type
_entity.pdbx_description
1 polymer ?
#
loop_
_entity_poly.entity_id
_entity_poly.type
_entity_poly.pdbx_seq_one_letter_code
_entity_poly.pdbx_strand_id
1 'polypeptide(L)'
;MSCYCFLNNLIKGIPISDKYALVISARVHPGESNSSWMMLGLMQQLIGLDSDAEELRRRFFICLVPMLNPDGVILGNYRCSLSGRDMNRNYRRPRKEVFPTVWHIRQLVQSCKNACQDVIYCDLHGHSRQNNVFMYGCDPTYGQSRTPGLLQRGTYETSLYCLRERLLPYLLAKQVIWATKAPISNDVFVPGLM
;
A
#
# COMPACT_ATOMS: atom_id res chain seq x y z
N MET A 1 0.83 9.09 -21.16
CA MET A 1 1.39 9.31 -19.82
C MET A 1 1.62 7.96 -19.18
N SER A 2 2.86 7.48 -19.15
CA SER A 2 3.23 6.24 -18.46
C SER A 2 3.09 6.44 -16.96
N CYS A 3 2.62 5.45 -16.20
CA CYS A 3 2.75 5.49 -14.74
C CYS A 3 4.22 5.62 -14.38
N TYR A 4 4.57 6.71 -13.69
CA TYR A 4 5.91 6.91 -13.17
C TYR A 4 6.16 5.87 -12.06
N CYS A 5 6.87 4.79 -12.40
CA CYS A 5 7.46 3.91 -11.40
C CYS A 5 8.76 4.56 -10.93
N PHE A 6 8.84 4.91 -9.64
CA PHE A 6 9.96 5.70 -9.12
C PHE A 6 11.12 4.88 -8.57
N LEU A 7 10.92 3.58 -8.35
CA LEU A 7 11.97 2.70 -7.84
C LEU A 7 11.86 1.33 -8.51
N ASN A 8 12.97 0.87 -9.08
CA ASN A 8 13.17 -0.52 -9.49
C ASN A 8 14.49 -0.98 -8.85
N ASN A 9 14.45 -2.05 -8.05
CA ASN A 9 15.60 -2.56 -7.31
C ASN A 9 16.15 -3.84 -7.98
N LEU A 10 16.86 -3.65 -9.10
CA LEU A 10 17.60 -4.73 -9.73
C LEU A 10 18.90 -4.97 -8.95
N ILE A 11 18.94 -6.04 -8.15
CA ILE A 11 20.16 -6.49 -7.47
C ILE A 11 20.88 -7.48 -8.38
N LYS A 12 22.16 -7.22 -8.63
CA LYS A 12 23.02 -8.08 -9.48
C LYS A 12 23.10 -9.49 -8.90
N GLY A 13 22.86 -10.51 -9.73
CA GLY A 13 22.98 -11.92 -9.35
C GLY A 13 21.70 -12.60 -8.86
N ILE A 14 20.58 -11.88 -8.75
CA ILE A 14 19.27 -12.48 -8.42
C ILE A 14 18.31 -12.25 -9.59
N PRO A 15 17.91 -13.32 -10.32
CA PRO A 15 16.91 -13.23 -11.37
C PRO A 15 15.59 -12.66 -10.86
N ILE A 16 14.90 -11.87 -11.68
CA ILE A 16 13.58 -11.32 -11.32
C ILE A 16 12.51 -12.41 -11.13
N SER A 17 12.68 -13.56 -11.81
CA SER A 17 11.84 -14.75 -11.68
C SER A 17 11.86 -15.37 -10.29
N ASP A 18 12.92 -15.13 -9.52
CA ASP A 18 13.09 -15.68 -8.17
C ASP A 18 12.59 -14.71 -7.09
N LYS A 19 12.10 -13.54 -7.50
CA LYS A 19 11.57 -12.50 -6.61
C LYS A 19 10.05 -12.54 -6.57
N TYR A 20 9.49 -12.04 -5.47
CA TYR A 20 8.09 -11.63 -5.40
C TYR A 20 7.95 -10.18 -5.85
N ALA A 21 6.92 -9.83 -6.61
CA ALA A 21 6.68 -8.42 -6.93
C ALA A 21 5.92 -7.74 -5.79
N LEU A 22 6.37 -6.54 -5.41
CA LEU A 22 5.68 -5.66 -4.48
C LEU A 22 5.32 -4.37 -5.22
N VAL A 23 4.07 -4.26 -5.64
CA VAL A 23 3.55 -3.09 -6.35
C VAL A 23 2.72 -2.25 -5.37
N ILE A 24 3.19 -1.03 -5.08
CA ILE A 24 2.51 -0.14 -4.13
C ILE A 24 2.15 1.17 -4.83
N SER A 25 0.87 1.53 -4.79
CA SER A 25 0.36 2.79 -5.31
C SER A 25 -0.18 3.69 -4.21
N ALA A 26 -0.25 4.99 -4.49
CA ALA A 26 -0.90 5.98 -3.64
C ALA A 26 -1.62 7.04 -4.48
N ARG A 27 -2.49 7.83 -3.82
CA ARG A 27 -3.19 9.00 -4.41
C ARG A 27 -3.98 8.68 -5.68
N VAL A 28 -4.73 7.58 -5.70
CA VAL A 28 -5.78 7.41 -6.72
C VAL A 28 -6.92 8.40 -6.50
N HIS A 29 -7.25 8.68 -5.23
CA HIS A 29 -8.02 9.85 -4.83
C HIS A 29 -7.05 10.99 -4.49
N PRO A 30 -7.14 12.14 -5.16
CA PRO A 30 -6.13 13.18 -5.04
C PRO A 30 -6.11 13.88 -3.68
N GLY A 31 -7.24 14.01 -2.98
CA GLY A 31 -7.33 14.68 -1.69
C GLY A 31 -6.78 13.89 -0.50
N GLU A 32 -6.43 12.62 -0.69
CA GLU A 32 -5.93 11.74 0.37
C GLU A 32 -4.41 11.90 0.55
N SER A 33 -3.96 13.10 0.92
CA SER A 33 -2.55 13.49 1.02
C SER A 33 -1.74 12.67 2.02
N ASN A 34 -2.39 12.11 3.05
CA ASN A 34 -1.78 11.18 4.01
C ASN A 34 -1.11 9.98 3.32
N SER A 35 -1.67 9.48 2.21
CA SER A 35 -1.08 8.38 1.44
C SER A 35 0.29 8.73 0.83
N SER A 36 0.53 10.01 0.51
CA SER A 36 1.84 10.46 0.02
C SER A 36 2.90 10.47 1.13
N TRP A 37 2.52 10.84 2.36
CA TRP A 37 3.43 10.78 3.51
C TRP A 37 3.80 9.35 3.88
N MET A 38 2.83 8.42 3.81
CA MET A 38 3.10 7.00 3.97
C MET A 38 4.05 6.48 2.89
N MET A 39 3.82 6.84 1.63
CA MET A 39 4.70 6.48 0.52
C MET A 39 6.12 7.04 0.72
N LEU A 40 6.25 8.30 1.17
CA LEU A 40 7.55 8.92 1.43
C LEU A 40 8.34 8.16 2.50
N GLY A 41 7.71 7.84 3.64
CA GLY A 41 8.35 7.06 4.70
C GLY A 41 8.77 5.65 4.24
N LEU A 42 7.91 4.99 3.45
CA LEU A 42 8.24 3.71 2.84
C LEU A 42 9.45 3.83 1.90
N MET A 43 9.47 4.83 1.02
CA MET A 43 10.59 5.08 0.12
C MET A 43 11.88 5.32 0.89
N GLN A 44 11.84 6.11 1.95
CA GLN A 44 12.99 6.40 2.82
C GLN A 44 13.53 5.13 3.49
N GLN A 45 12.67 4.27 4.02
CA GLN A 45 13.10 2.98 4.57
C GLN A 45 13.73 2.11 3.47
N LEU A 46 13.10 2.02 2.30
CA LEU A 46 13.56 1.15 1.22
C LEU A 46 14.85 1.59 0.53
N ILE A 47 15.30 2.84 0.70
CA ILE A 47 16.62 3.29 0.27
C ILE A 47 17.66 3.26 1.39
N GLY A 48 17.23 2.92 2.62
CA GLY A 48 18.08 2.79 3.79
C GLY A 48 19.13 1.68 3.64
N LEU A 49 20.17 1.80 4.46
CA LEU A 49 21.28 0.84 4.57
C LEU A 49 21.04 -0.21 5.67
N ASP A 50 19.85 -0.21 6.27
CA ASP A 50 19.49 -1.22 7.27
C ASP A 50 19.34 -2.61 6.65
N SER A 51 19.66 -3.63 7.45
CA SER A 51 19.60 -5.03 7.03
C SER A 51 18.21 -5.46 6.56
N ASP A 52 17.16 -4.89 7.16
CA ASP A 52 15.78 -5.19 6.79
C ASP A 52 15.46 -4.66 5.38
N ALA A 53 15.85 -3.43 5.07
CA ALA A 53 15.70 -2.84 3.75
C ALA A 53 16.53 -3.58 2.69
N GLU A 54 17.74 -4.02 3.02
CA GLU A 54 18.56 -4.88 2.15
C GLU A 54 17.84 -6.20 1.84
N GLU A 55 17.32 -6.88 2.86
CA GLU A 55 16.63 -8.15 2.68
C GLU A 55 15.32 -7.98 1.90
N LEU A 56 14.58 -6.91 2.11
CA LEU A 56 13.41 -6.54 1.31
C LEU A 56 13.80 -6.36 -0.16
N ARG A 57 14.87 -5.61 -0.44
CA ARG A 57 15.34 -5.41 -1.82
C ARG A 57 15.87 -6.71 -2.45
N ARG A 58 16.37 -7.65 -1.63
CA ARG A 58 16.83 -8.97 -2.08
C ARG A 58 15.66 -9.86 -2.52
N ARG A 59 14.61 -9.93 -1.70
CA ARG A 59 13.45 -10.82 -1.93
C ARG A 59 12.42 -10.27 -2.91
N PHE A 60 12.23 -8.95 -2.93
CA PHE A 60 11.16 -8.33 -3.70
C PHE A 60 11.69 -7.59 -4.93
N PHE A 61 10.93 -7.64 -6.01
CA PHE A 61 10.97 -6.65 -7.08
C PHE A 61 9.94 -5.57 -6.75
N ILE A 62 10.44 -4.42 -6.29
CA ILE A 62 9.63 -3.36 -5.72
C ILE A 62 9.31 -2.35 -6.82
N CYS A 63 8.02 -2.06 -7.00
CA CYS A 63 7.53 -1.01 -7.89
C CYS A 63 6.67 -0.03 -7.09
N LEU A 64 7.13 1.22 -6.99
CA LEU A 64 6.43 2.27 -6.25
C LEU A 64 5.83 3.29 -7.22
N VAL A 65 4.53 3.55 -7.07
CA VAL A 65 3.79 4.59 -7.81
C VAL A 65 3.23 5.59 -6.80
N PRO A 66 3.98 6.66 -6.46
CA PRO A 66 3.62 7.60 -5.40
C PRO A 66 2.33 8.38 -5.65
N MET A 67 1.91 8.47 -6.91
CA MET A 67 0.74 9.25 -7.29
C MET A 67 0.08 8.73 -8.56
N LEU A 68 -1.13 8.20 -8.43
CA LEU A 68 -1.93 7.74 -9.57
C LEU A 68 -2.73 8.86 -10.26
N ASN A 69 -3.09 9.93 -9.53
CA ASN A 69 -3.93 11.01 -10.03
C ASN A 69 -3.29 12.40 -9.85
N PRO A 70 -2.13 12.69 -10.50
CA PRO A 70 -1.44 13.97 -10.36
C PRO A 70 -2.30 15.16 -10.82
N ASP A 71 -3.06 15.00 -11.90
CA ASP A 71 -3.90 16.06 -12.44
C ASP A 71 -4.97 16.51 -11.43
N GLY A 72 -5.63 15.55 -10.77
CA GLY A 72 -6.59 15.86 -9.73
C GLY A 72 -5.95 16.52 -8.51
N VAL A 73 -4.68 16.23 -8.20
CA VAL A 73 -3.94 16.92 -7.13
C VAL A 73 -3.70 18.38 -7.51
N ILE A 74 -3.20 18.62 -8.72
CA ILE A 74 -2.89 19.97 -9.23
C ILE A 74 -4.15 20.86 -9.21
N LEU A 75 -5.31 20.30 -9.57
CA LEU A 75 -6.58 21.04 -9.55
C LEU A 75 -7.27 21.10 -8.17
N GLY A 76 -6.72 20.46 -7.13
CA GLY A 76 -7.36 20.45 -5.82
C GLY A 76 -8.62 19.58 -5.73
N ASN A 77 -8.79 18.60 -6.62
CA ASN A 77 -9.88 17.64 -6.52
C ASN A 77 -9.67 16.73 -5.30
N TYR A 78 -10.77 16.39 -4.61
CA TYR A 78 -10.69 15.44 -3.51
C TYR A 78 -10.69 13.98 -3.98
N ARG A 79 -11.61 13.60 -4.87
CA ARG A 79 -11.88 12.18 -5.20
C ARG A 79 -11.63 11.80 -6.66
N CYS A 80 -12.04 12.65 -7.58
CA CYS A 80 -12.12 12.30 -9.00
C CYS A 80 -10.92 12.79 -9.81
N SER A 81 -10.70 12.18 -10.97
CA SER A 81 -9.81 12.71 -12.01
C SER A 81 -10.44 13.90 -12.74
N LEU A 82 -9.72 14.45 -13.73
CA LEU A 82 -10.21 15.53 -14.61
C LEU A 82 -11.50 15.19 -15.35
N SER A 83 -11.76 13.91 -15.62
CA SER A 83 -12.99 13.47 -16.27
C SER A 83 -14.20 13.41 -15.31
N GLY A 84 -14.05 13.88 -14.08
CA GLY A 84 -15.09 13.88 -13.05
C GLY A 84 -15.43 12.48 -12.52
N ARG A 85 -14.61 11.47 -12.81
CA ARG A 85 -14.87 10.06 -12.46
C ARG A 85 -13.91 9.54 -11.39
N ASP A 86 -14.44 8.66 -10.55
CA ASP A 86 -13.66 7.94 -9.53
C ASP A 86 -12.79 6.85 -10.20
N MET A 87 -11.48 7.06 -10.20
CA MET A 87 -10.52 6.13 -10.80
C MET A 87 -10.50 4.76 -10.11
N ASN A 88 -10.77 4.70 -8.80
CA ASN A 88 -10.81 3.46 -8.02
C ASN A 88 -12.10 2.64 -8.26
N ARG A 89 -12.90 3.01 -9.27
CA ARG A 89 -14.04 2.22 -9.78
C ARG A 89 -13.80 1.68 -11.19
N ASN A 90 -12.63 1.96 -11.77
CA ASN A 90 -12.36 1.69 -13.18
C ASN A 90 -11.28 0.61 -13.44
N TYR A 91 -10.91 -0.19 -12.42
CA TYR A 91 -9.92 -1.27 -12.55
C TYR A 91 -10.41 -2.51 -13.34
N ARG A 92 -11.73 -2.81 -13.35
CA ARG A 92 -12.27 -4.02 -13.98
C ARG A 92 -12.12 -4.02 -15.50
N ARG A 93 -12.39 -2.88 -16.14
CA ARG A 93 -12.27 -2.65 -17.59
C ARG A 93 -11.78 -1.21 -17.85
N PRO A 94 -10.51 -0.90 -17.54
CA PRO A 94 -9.99 0.46 -17.66
C PRO A 94 -9.93 0.87 -19.13
N ARG A 95 -10.44 2.06 -19.43
CA ARG A 95 -10.28 2.69 -20.75
C ARG A 95 -9.00 3.52 -20.74
N LYS A 96 -8.03 3.18 -21.57
CA LYS A 96 -6.70 3.82 -21.58
C LYS A 96 -6.80 5.31 -21.89
N GLU A 97 -7.78 5.71 -22.68
CA GLU A 97 -8.01 7.07 -23.15
C GLU A 97 -8.52 7.98 -22.02
N VAL A 98 -9.26 7.42 -21.07
CA VAL A 98 -9.91 8.17 -19.97
C VAL A 98 -9.18 7.99 -18.63
N PHE A 99 -8.60 6.80 -18.41
CA PHE A 99 -7.90 6.44 -17.17
C PHE A 99 -6.54 5.82 -17.48
N PRO A 100 -5.62 6.57 -18.12
CA PRO A 100 -4.34 6.03 -18.55
C PRO A 100 -3.52 5.46 -17.39
N THR A 101 -3.53 6.10 -16.23
CA THR A 101 -2.76 5.63 -15.06
C THR A 101 -3.35 4.34 -14.46
N VAL A 102 -4.68 4.22 -14.37
CA VAL A 102 -5.34 2.96 -13.97
C VAL A 102 -5.06 1.83 -14.96
N TRP A 103 -5.03 2.15 -16.26
CA TRP A 103 -4.67 1.18 -17.28
C TRP A 103 -3.21 0.72 -17.13
N HIS A 104 -2.27 1.66 -16.99
CA HIS A 104 -0.84 1.36 -16.88
C HIS A 104 -0.47 0.63 -15.58
N ILE A 105 -1.07 0.94 -14.44
CA ILE A 105 -0.82 0.19 -13.19
C ILE A 105 -1.31 -1.27 -13.30
N ARG A 106 -2.44 -1.50 -14.00
CA ARG A 106 -2.92 -2.86 -14.28
C ARG A 106 -1.95 -3.62 -15.17
N GLN A 107 -1.41 -2.96 -16.21
CA GLN A 107 -0.38 -3.58 -17.06
C GLN A 107 0.90 -3.87 -16.27
N LEU A 108 1.31 -2.98 -15.36
CA LEU A 108 2.47 -3.21 -14.49
C LEU A 108 2.27 -4.47 -13.64
N VAL A 109 1.14 -4.57 -12.94
CA VAL A 109 0.80 -5.76 -12.13
C VAL A 109 0.78 -7.03 -12.99
N GLN A 110 0.22 -6.97 -14.19
CA GLN A 110 0.21 -8.12 -15.11
C GLN A 110 1.61 -8.52 -15.57
N SER A 111 2.47 -7.55 -15.90
CA SER A 111 3.86 -7.81 -16.27
C SER A 111 4.64 -8.43 -15.10
N CYS A 112 4.46 -7.90 -13.89
CA CYS A 112 5.04 -8.47 -12.67
C CYS A 112 4.57 -9.91 -12.44
N LYS A 113 3.28 -10.19 -12.65
CA LYS A 113 2.72 -11.54 -12.52
C LYS A 113 3.32 -12.54 -13.50
N ASN A 114 3.71 -12.08 -14.69
CA ASN A 114 4.34 -12.92 -15.70
C ASN A 114 5.85 -13.11 -15.46
N ALA A 115 6.50 -12.19 -14.74
CA ALA A 115 7.96 -12.13 -14.60
C ALA A 115 8.48 -12.54 -13.22
N CYS A 116 7.65 -12.50 -12.18
CA CYS A 116 7.97 -12.78 -10.77
C CYS A 116 7.21 -14.01 -10.28
N GLN A 117 7.57 -14.53 -9.09
CA GLN A 117 6.89 -15.70 -8.50
C GLN A 117 5.40 -15.45 -8.20
N ASP A 118 5.10 -14.30 -7.60
CA ASP A 118 3.76 -13.80 -7.36
C ASP A 118 3.79 -12.28 -7.17
N VAL A 119 2.62 -11.64 -7.05
CA VAL A 119 2.47 -10.19 -6.91
C VAL A 119 1.66 -9.83 -5.68
N ILE A 120 2.25 -9.01 -4.82
CA ILE A 120 1.55 -8.27 -3.78
C ILE A 120 1.23 -6.88 -4.35
N TYR A 121 -0.06 -6.53 -4.36
CA TYR A 121 -0.52 -5.20 -4.70
C TYR A 121 -1.12 -4.51 -3.48
N CYS A 122 -0.66 -3.30 -3.16
CA CYS A 122 -1.21 -2.48 -2.09
C CYS A 122 -1.51 -1.07 -2.61
N ASP A 123 -2.70 -0.57 -2.31
CA ASP A 123 -3.13 0.78 -2.68
C ASP A 123 -3.36 1.59 -1.41
N LEU A 124 -2.56 2.64 -1.22
CA LEU A 124 -2.58 3.49 -0.02
C LEU A 124 -3.66 4.56 -0.14
N HIS A 125 -4.59 4.57 0.81
CA HIS A 125 -5.74 5.48 0.87
C HIS A 125 -5.81 6.23 2.20
N GLY A 126 -6.55 7.34 2.19
CA GLY A 126 -7.11 7.97 3.39
C GLY A 126 -8.57 7.57 3.60
N HIS A 127 -9.04 7.64 4.84
CA HIS A 127 -10.45 7.41 5.14
C HIS A 127 -11.01 8.59 5.93
N SER A 128 -12.13 9.17 5.47
CA SER A 128 -12.70 10.39 6.06
C SER A 128 -13.64 10.14 7.25
N ARG A 129 -13.96 8.88 7.56
CA ARG A 129 -14.97 8.53 8.59
C ARG A 129 -14.47 7.61 9.70
N GLN A 130 -13.34 6.94 9.52
CA GLN A 130 -12.86 5.92 10.45
C GLN A 130 -11.51 6.41 10.96
N ASN A 131 -11.30 6.27 12.25
CA ASN A 131 -10.05 6.61 12.91
C ASN A 131 -9.11 5.39 12.87
N ASN A 132 -7.82 5.62 13.10
CA ASN A 132 -6.73 4.63 13.09
C ASN A 132 -6.37 4.11 11.69
N VAL A 133 -5.43 3.17 11.66
CA VAL A 133 -4.90 2.52 10.45
C VAL A 133 -5.51 1.12 10.32
N PHE A 134 -6.01 0.79 9.14
CA PHE A 134 -6.64 -0.50 8.84
C PHE A 134 -6.43 -0.86 7.37
N MET A 135 -6.75 -2.11 7.01
CA MET A 135 -6.61 -2.62 5.65
C MET A 135 -7.89 -3.32 5.19
N TYR A 136 -8.26 -3.11 3.94
CA TYR A 136 -9.31 -3.87 3.26
C TYR A 136 -8.66 -4.98 2.42
N GLY A 137 -9.07 -6.24 2.67
CA GLY A 137 -8.66 -7.39 1.86
C GLY A 137 -9.55 -7.61 0.65
N CYS A 138 -9.21 -8.61 -0.16
CA CYS A 138 -9.93 -8.98 -1.39
C CYS A 138 -10.92 -10.15 -1.18
N ASP A 139 -11.28 -10.48 0.06
CA ASP A 139 -12.20 -11.56 0.37
C ASP A 139 -13.64 -11.18 -0.05
N PRO A 140 -14.23 -11.88 -1.06
CA PRO A 140 -15.57 -11.58 -1.54
C PRO A 140 -16.66 -11.90 -0.52
N THR A 141 -16.37 -12.72 0.49
CA THR A 141 -17.31 -13.11 1.54
C THR A 141 -17.45 -12.05 2.64
N TYR A 142 -16.52 -11.08 2.71
CA TYR A 142 -16.49 -10.02 3.71
C TYR A 142 -17.76 -9.15 3.76
N GLY A 143 -18.49 -9.05 2.64
CA GLY A 143 -19.77 -8.32 2.55
C GLY A 143 -21.03 -9.19 2.63
N GLN A 144 -20.89 -10.52 2.62
CA GLN A 144 -22.01 -11.48 2.56
C GLN A 144 -22.38 -12.09 3.92
N SER A 145 -21.66 -11.77 4.99
CA SER A 145 -22.02 -12.11 6.37
C SER A 145 -23.25 -11.31 6.86
N ARG A 146 -24.40 -11.56 6.23
CA ARG A 146 -25.72 -11.44 6.84
C ARG A 146 -26.21 -12.85 7.18
N THR A 147 -25.42 -13.60 7.94
CA THR A 147 -25.92 -14.80 8.62
C THR A 147 -26.81 -14.34 9.78
N PRO A 148 -28.11 -14.63 9.79
CA PRO A 148 -28.95 -14.35 10.95
C PRO A 148 -28.43 -15.18 12.12
N GLY A 149 -27.75 -14.55 13.07
CA GLY A 149 -27.24 -15.20 14.29
C GLY A 149 -25.73 -15.15 14.52
N LEU A 150 -24.92 -14.70 13.57
CA LEU A 150 -23.48 -14.51 13.78
C LEU A 150 -23.14 -13.03 13.87
N LEU A 151 -23.07 -12.58 15.13
CA LEU A 151 -22.30 -11.48 15.68
C LEU A 151 -22.37 -10.11 15.01
N GLN A 152 -22.86 -9.15 15.79
CA GLN A 152 -22.93 -7.72 15.49
C GLN A 152 -21.59 -7.14 14.98
N ARG A 153 -21.70 -6.09 14.15
CA ARG A 153 -20.63 -5.12 13.89
C ARG A 153 -19.90 -4.79 15.20
N GLY A 154 -18.71 -5.35 15.40
CA GLY A 154 -17.87 -5.04 16.55
C GLY A 154 -17.22 -6.20 17.28
N THR A 155 -17.52 -7.46 16.96
CA THR A 155 -16.85 -8.60 17.62
C THR A 155 -15.95 -9.35 16.64
N TYR A 156 -14.65 -9.22 16.86
CA TYR A 156 -13.59 -9.94 16.19
C TYR A 156 -13.60 -11.40 16.67
N GLU A 157 -14.34 -12.27 15.99
CA GLU A 157 -14.12 -13.70 16.19
C GLU A 157 -12.75 -14.09 15.63
N THR A 158 -11.79 -14.30 16.55
CA THR A 158 -10.45 -14.82 16.31
C THR A 158 -10.50 -16.31 16.01
N SER A 159 -11.27 -16.73 14.99
CA SER A 159 -11.09 -18.08 14.47
C SER A 159 -9.73 -18.17 13.77
N LEU A 160 -8.98 -19.25 14.02
CA LEU A 160 -7.66 -19.50 13.41
C LEU A 160 -7.71 -19.43 11.87
N TYR A 161 -8.87 -19.67 11.27
CA TYR A 161 -9.11 -19.57 9.84
C TYR A 161 -9.05 -18.11 9.34
N CYS A 162 -9.70 -17.17 10.02
CA CYS A 162 -9.68 -15.74 9.64
C CYS A 162 -8.30 -15.10 9.84
N LEU A 163 -7.55 -15.55 10.85
CA LEU A 163 -6.17 -15.11 11.10
C LEU A 163 -5.19 -15.56 10.01
N ARG A 164 -5.45 -16.69 9.34
CA ARG A 164 -4.60 -17.20 8.25
C ARG A 164 -4.68 -16.31 7.01
N GLU A 165 -5.87 -15.82 6.68
CA GLU A 165 -6.10 -14.91 5.55
C GLU A 165 -5.75 -13.44 5.85
N ARG A 166 -5.64 -13.09 7.14
CA ARG A 166 -5.30 -11.74 7.62
C ARG A 166 -3.99 -11.71 8.40
N LEU A 167 -3.11 -12.68 8.14
CA LEU A 167 -1.86 -12.83 8.86
C LEU A 167 -1.03 -11.55 8.79
N LEU A 168 -0.97 -10.91 7.61
CA LEU A 168 -0.22 -9.68 7.41
C LEU A 168 -0.81 -8.48 8.18
N PRO A 169 -2.12 -8.15 8.09
CA PRO A 169 -2.76 -7.17 8.98
C PRO A 169 -2.62 -7.46 10.47
N TYR A 170 -2.73 -8.73 10.87
CA TYR A 170 -2.59 -9.15 12.25
C TYR A 170 -1.16 -8.95 12.78
N LEU A 171 -0.15 -9.36 12.00
CA LEU A 171 1.26 -9.19 12.35
C LEU A 171 1.64 -7.70 12.43
N LEU A 172 1.17 -6.87 11.50
CA LEU A 172 1.40 -5.42 11.51
C LEU A 172 0.73 -4.74 12.71
N ALA A 173 -0.49 -5.14 13.08
CA ALA A 173 -1.16 -4.62 14.28
C ALA A 173 -0.45 -5.00 15.58
N LYS A 174 0.20 -6.17 15.64
CA LYS A 174 1.04 -6.59 16.78
C LYS A 174 2.37 -5.82 16.83
N GLN A 175 2.87 -5.31 15.70
CA GLN A 175 4.08 -4.49 15.68
C GLN A 175 3.90 -3.11 16.34
N VAL A 176 2.70 -2.54 16.32
CA VAL A 176 2.42 -1.27 17.01
C VAL A 176 2.54 -1.40 18.55
N ILE A 177 2.33 -2.61 19.09
CA ILE A 177 2.31 -2.84 20.55
C ILE A 177 3.71 -2.96 21.16
N TRP A 178 4.75 -3.33 20.38
CA TRP A 178 6.12 -3.37 20.91
C TRP A 178 6.77 -1.98 20.98
N ALA A 179 6.45 -1.09 20.05
CA ALA A 179 6.97 0.28 20.04
C ALA A 179 6.48 1.11 21.25
N THR A 180 5.30 0.80 21.79
CA THR A 180 4.73 1.47 22.97
C THR A 180 5.19 0.90 24.31
N LYS A 181 6.04 -0.14 24.32
CA LYS A 181 6.56 -0.78 25.55
C LYS A 181 8.05 -0.55 25.77
N ALA A 182 8.74 0.19 24.89
CA ALA A 182 10.08 0.67 25.21
C ALA A 182 9.98 1.68 26.37
N PRO A 183 10.75 1.52 27.46
CA PRO A 183 10.78 2.53 28.51
C PRO A 183 11.28 3.83 27.91
N ILE A 184 10.54 4.92 28.16
CA ILE A 184 11.00 6.28 27.88
C ILE A 184 12.21 6.50 28.78
N SER A 185 13.43 6.38 28.24
CA SER A 185 14.63 6.87 28.90
C SER A 185 14.54 8.40 28.89
N ASN A 186 14.32 8.97 30.06
CA ASN A 186 14.45 10.40 30.31
C ASN A 186 15.93 10.79 30.21
N ASP A 187 16.45 10.94 29.00
CA ASP A 187 17.69 11.67 28.78
C ASP A 187 17.43 12.81 27.81
N VAL A 188 17.12 13.95 28.42
CA VAL A 188 17.23 15.27 27.82
C VAL A 188 18.71 15.50 27.51
N PHE A 189 19.06 15.69 26.25
CA PHE A 189 20.31 16.36 25.91
C PHE A 189 20.11 17.27 24.68
N VAL A 190 20.00 18.57 24.97
CA VAL A 190 20.40 19.66 24.07
C VAL A 190 21.70 20.18 24.69
N PRO A 191 22.85 20.16 23.99
CA PRO A 191 23.30 21.31 23.16
C PRO A 191 24.10 20.84 21.93
N GLY A 192 24.47 21.63 20.92
CA GLY A 192 24.51 23.07 20.70
C GLY A 192 25.45 23.30 19.50
N LEU A 193 25.36 24.50 18.92
CA LEU A 193 26.16 24.97 17.80
C LEU A 193 27.68 24.80 17.97
N MET A 194 28.32 24.38 16.88
CA MET A 194 29.49 25.05 16.28
C MET A 194 29.38 24.98 14.77
#